data_AF-A0A177CVF9-F1
#
_entry.id   AF-A0A177CVF9-F1
#
_cell.length_a   1.000
_cell.length_b   1.000
_cell.length_c   1.000
_cell.angle_alpha   90.00
_cell.angle_beta   90.00
_cell.angle_gamma   90.00
#
_symmetry.space_group_name_H-M   'P 1'
#
loop_
_entity.id
_entity.type
_entity.pdbx_description
1 polymer ?
#
loop_
_entity_poly.entity_id
_entity_poly.type
_entity_poly.pdbx_seq_one_letter_code
_entity_poly.pdbx_strand_id
1 'polypeptide(L)'
;MSANPFSDTLYRVPSDEHITNSKALEWPCIVQVPIIKASAPAPASAWSPSTASSTSADASPTSITASTPPPPPYTALSWSAADLTYLLAILYPTQMSSASMSISTHPTDPLDLFSPVQLDLFLHTKCSPAPSSAYAPTAPIGTGRPNSRFLLASASGTTAPEARKALAHRILQNAGKEMVLGCVSAYYALLTDVHSCDAATLSSLRRGIEVMKDVGEKEWAGRREQLRAAGVDGGWGVEARLEGWLLEGGWYELGFWGGCVQRAGAMGMDERDERVKMYGGVVGFLGVVGGEVGWC
;
A
#
# COMPACT_ATOMS: atom_id res chain seq x y z
N MET A 1 16.45 27.07 -28.88
CA MET A 1 15.05 26.95 -29.35
C MET A 1 14.75 25.46 -29.43
N SER A 2 14.13 24.94 -28.37
CA SER A 2 13.88 23.50 -28.19
C SER A 2 12.51 23.16 -28.76
N ALA A 3 12.48 22.19 -29.69
CA ALA A 3 11.27 21.69 -30.34
C ALA A 3 10.49 20.79 -29.37
N ASN A 4 9.19 21.03 -29.28
CA ASN A 4 8.25 20.26 -28.46
C ASN A 4 7.88 18.95 -29.18
N PRO A 5 8.12 17.76 -28.60
CA PRO A 5 7.87 16.47 -29.25
C PRO A 5 6.41 15.99 -29.20
N PHE A 6 5.45 16.84 -28.84
CA PHE A 6 4.03 16.45 -28.69
C PHE A 6 3.05 17.29 -29.53
N SER A 7 3.42 17.67 -30.76
CA SER A 7 2.46 18.24 -31.70
C SER A 7 2.47 17.52 -33.04
N ASP A 8 1.26 17.14 -33.44
CA ASP A 8 0.78 16.70 -34.76
C ASP A 8 1.07 15.28 -35.23
N THR A 9 0.04 14.43 -35.15
CA THR A 9 -0.63 13.77 -36.30
C THR A 9 -1.74 12.85 -35.77
N LEU A 10 -3.00 13.30 -35.70
CA LEU A 10 -4.03 13.21 -36.75
C LEU A 10 -4.11 11.84 -37.46
N TYR A 11 -5.17 11.10 -37.07
CA TYR A 11 -5.97 10.15 -37.84
C TYR A 11 -5.47 9.78 -39.25
N ARG A 12 -5.16 8.49 -39.43
CA ARG A 12 -5.30 7.82 -40.73
C ARG A 12 -5.70 6.37 -40.52
N VAL A 13 -6.97 6.08 -40.78
CA VAL A 13 -7.46 4.72 -41.03
C VAL A 13 -7.13 4.37 -42.48
N PRO A 14 -6.55 3.19 -42.75
CA PRO A 14 -6.67 2.56 -44.05
C PRO A 14 -7.63 1.36 -43.96
N SER A 15 -8.60 1.39 -44.86
CA SER A 15 -9.62 0.38 -45.13
C SER A 15 -9.04 -0.94 -45.67
N ASP A 16 -9.85 -1.99 -45.53
CA ASP A 16 -9.71 -3.33 -46.13
C ASP A 16 -9.30 -3.33 -47.61
N GLU A 17 -8.48 -4.30 -48.03
CA GLU A 17 -8.90 -5.41 -48.92
C GLU A 17 -7.71 -6.25 -49.45
N HIS A 18 -7.90 -7.57 -49.37
CA HIS A 18 -7.39 -8.68 -50.22
C HIS A 18 -5.88 -8.85 -50.50
N ILE A 19 -5.33 -10.02 -50.16
CA ILE A 19 -5.14 -11.19 -51.06
C ILE A 19 -4.41 -12.33 -50.31
N THR A 20 -4.90 -13.53 -50.61
CA THR A 20 -4.59 -14.91 -50.21
C THR A 20 -3.13 -15.40 -50.23
N ASN A 21 -2.92 -16.48 -49.47
CA ASN A 21 -1.88 -17.51 -49.55
C ASN A 21 -0.64 -17.36 -48.67
N SER A 22 -0.75 -17.86 -47.44
CA SER A 22 0.37 -18.47 -46.74
C SER A 22 -0.11 -19.70 -45.97
N LYS A 23 0.60 -20.81 -46.21
CA LYS A 23 0.43 -22.13 -45.59
C LYS A 23 0.19 -22.00 -44.09
N ALA A 24 -0.87 -22.64 -43.61
CA ALA A 24 -1.08 -22.88 -42.20
C ALA A 24 0.13 -23.64 -41.63
N LEU A 25 0.91 -22.96 -40.78
CA LEU A 25 1.75 -23.61 -39.79
C LEU A 25 0.80 -24.02 -38.67
N GLU A 26 0.55 -25.32 -38.56
CA GLU A 26 -0.10 -25.88 -37.38
C GLU A 26 0.79 -25.62 -36.16
N TRP A 27 0.13 -25.16 -35.09
CA TRP A 27 0.60 -24.95 -33.72
C TRP A 27 1.25 -23.59 -33.41
N PRO A 28 1.17 -23.19 -32.12
CA PRO A 28 2.25 -23.63 -31.26
C PRO A 28 1.76 -24.50 -30.11
N CYS A 29 2.63 -25.47 -29.80
CA CYS A 29 2.61 -26.34 -28.65
C CYS A 29 1.94 -25.67 -27.46
N ILE A 30 1.01 -26.40 -26.85
CA ILE A 30 0.67 -26.21 -25.44
C ILE A 30 1.96 -26.41 -24.67
N VAL A 31 2.69 -25.33 -24.41
CA VAL A 31 3.72 -25.32 -23.38
C VAL A 31 2.94 -25.36 -22.09
N GLN A 32 2.81 -26.55 -21.50
CA GLN A 32 2.41 -26.67 -20.11
C GLN A 32 3.51 -26.01 -19.27
N VAL A 33 3.33 -24.73 -18.98
CA VAL A 33 4.05 -24.09 -17.88
C VAL A 33 3.57 -24.80 -16.62
N PRO A 34 4.47 -25.31 -15.76
CA PRO A 34 4.06 -25.91 -14.50
C PRO A 34 3.23 -24.88 -13.74
N ILE A 35 1.92 -25.15 -13.60
CA ILE A 35 1.10 -24.48 -12.62
C ILE A 35 1.79 -24.79 -11.30
N ILE A 36 2.26 -23.75 -10.60
CA ILE A 36 2.70 -23.89 -9.21
C ILE A 36 1.48 -24.45 -8.50
N LYS A 37 1.51 -25.76 -8.18
CA LYS A 37 0.47 -26.38 -7.38
C LYS A 37 0.56 -25.70 -6.02
N ALA A 38 -0.35 -24.77 -5.84
CA ALA A 38 -0.52 -24.07 -4.60
C ALA A 38 -1.01 -25.13 -3.59
N SER A 39 -0.07 -25.70 -2.83
CA SER A 39 -0.39 -26.64 -1.76
C SER A 39 -0.86 -25.82 -0.57
N ALA A 40 -2.14 -25.96 -0.24
CA ALA A 40 -2.67 -25.42 1.01
C ALA A 40 -1.83 -25.93 2.19
N PRO A 41 -1.62 -25.13 3.25
CA PRO A 41 -0.97 -25.62 4.46
C PRO A 41 -1.76 -26.82 5.01
N ALA A 42 -1.07 -27.92 5.28
CA ALA A 42 -1.66 -29.04 5.99
C ALA A 42 -2.19 -28.54 7.35
N PRO A 43 -3.37 -29.00 7.82
CA PRO A 43 -3.90 -28.57 9.10
C PRO A 43 -2.89 -28.90 10.19
N ALA A 44 -2.45 -27.86 10.92
CA ALA A 44 -1.50 -27.99 12.01
C ALA A 44 -2.05 -28.99 13.04
N SER A 45 -1.43 -30.15 13.15
CA SER A 45 -1.69 -31.07 14.25
C SER A 45 -1.31 -30.36 15.55
N ALA A 46 -2.28 -30.20 16.45
CA ALA A 46 -2.08 -29.62 17.77
C ALA A 46 -0.95 -30.35 18.52
N TRP A 47 0.23 -29.73 18.58
CA TRP A 47 1.30 -30.14 19.47
C TRP A 47 1.05 -29.50 20.84
N SER A 48 0.57 -30.32 21.77
CA SER A 48 0.59 -30.03 23.20
C SER A 48 1.99 -30.26 23.75
N PRO A 49 2.66 -29.28 24.38
CA PRO A 49 3.88 -29.54 25.12
C PRO A 49 3.51 -29.99 26.53
N SER A 50 3.88 -31.24 26.84
CA SER A 50 3.83 -31.77 28.20
C SER A 50 4.99 -31.22 29.02
N THR A 51 4.65 -30.82 30.24
CA THR A 51 5.50 -30.34 31.32
C THR A 51 6.55 -31.40 31.71
N ALA A 52 7.82 -31.01 31.75
CA ALA A 52 8.84 -31.75 32.51
C ALA A 52 9.81 -30.76 33.15
N SER A 53 9.66 -30.60 34.47
CA SER A 53 10.64 -29.97 35.34
C SER A 53 11.91 -30.82 35.41
N SER A 54 13.08 -30.19 35.32
CA SER A 54 14.31 -30.70 35.93
C SER A 54 15.27 -29.54 36.20
N THR A 55 15.64 -29.44 37.47
CA THR A 55 16.58 -28.53 38.11
C THR A 55 18.03 -28.94 37.82
N SER A 56 18.93 -27.96 37.68
CA SER A 56 20.18 -27.78 38.47
C SER A 56 21.40 -27.29 37.67
N ALA A 57 22.13 -26.39 38.33
CA ALA A 57 23.57 -26.13 38.31
C ALA A 57 24.19 -25.26 37.18
N ASP A 58 24.44 -24.01 37.55
CA ASP A 58 25.77 -23.39 37.64
C ASP A 58 26.80 -23.70 36.54
N ALA A 59 27.02 -22.70 35.67
CA ALA A 59 28.36 -22.28 35.24
C ALA A 59 28.24 -20.89 34.60
N SER A 60 28.87 -19.90 35.24
CA SER A 60 29.04 -18.55 34.68
C SER A 60 30.04 -18.56 33.53
N PRO A 61 29.76 -17.87 32.41
CA PRO A 61 30.80 -17.27 31.59
C PRO A 61 30.69 -15.74 31.62
N THR A 62 31.83 -15.13 31.96
CA THR A 62 32.11 -13.70 31.97
C THR A 62 31.69 -13.06 30.65
N SER A 63 30.59 -12.31 30.67
CA SER A 63 30.13 -11.54 29.51
C SER A 63 30.91 -10.24 29.43
N ILE A 64 31.67 -10.07 28.34
CA ILE A 64 32.28 -8.80 27.95
C ILE A 64 31.14 -7.89 27.49
N THR A 65 30.73 -6.96 28.35
CA THR A 65 29.77 -5.91 28.04
C THR A 65 30.41 -4.93 27.07
N ALA A 66 30.27 -5.19 25.77
CA ALA A 66 30.37 -4.14 24.77
C ALA A 66 29.14 -3.24 24.95
N SER A 67 29.29 -2.20 25.78
CA SER A 67 28.31 -1.14 25.97
C SER A 67 28.08 -0.40 24.65
N THR A 68 27.20 -0.97 23.83
CA THR A 68 26.59 -0.26 22.71
C THR A 68 25.70 0.81 23.34
N PRO A 69 25.92 2.11 23.07
CA PRO A 69 25.07 3.14 23.62
C PRO A 69 23.61 2.85 23.21
N PRO A 70 22.63 3.02 24.12
CA PRO A 70 21.24 2.85 23.75
C PRO A 70 20.95 3.75 22.54
N PRO A 71 20.22 3.24 21.53
CA PRO A 71 19.82 4.07 20.40
C PRO A 71 19.16 5.34 20.95
N PRO A 72 19.47 6.52 20.39
CA PRO A 72 18.89 7.76 20.88
C PRO A 72 17.37 7.59 20.94
N PRO A 73 16.71 8.10 22.01
CA PRO A 73 15.27 8.00 22.10
C PRO A 73 14.71 8.58 20.80
N TYR A 74 13.96 7.76 20.05
CA TYR A 74 13.33 8.18 18.81
C TYR A 74 12.64 9.51 19.09
N THR A 75 13.15 10.59 18.51
CA THR A 75 12.54 11.89 18.65
C THR A 75 11.13 11.76 18.13
N ALA A 76 10.14 12.07 18.99
CA ALA A 76 8.75 11.94 18.63
C ALA A 76 8.53 12.68 17.30
N LEU A 77 8.11 11.95 16.27
CA LEU A 77 7.90 12.47 14.92
C LEU A 77 7.04 13.74 15.02
N SER A 78 7.64 14.89 14.73
CA SER A 78 6.95 16.17 14.81
C SER A 78 6.09 16.33 13.56
N TRP A 79 4.78 16.10 13.69
CA TRP A 79 3.85 16.24 12.58
C TRP A 79 3.84 17.68 12.07
N SER A 80 4.53 17.91 10.96
CA SER A 80 4.58 19.17 10.25
C SER A 80 3.40 19.30 9.28
N ALA A 81 3.26 20.48 8.66
CA ALA A 81 2.22 20.70 7.66
C ALA A 81 2.56 19.93 6.38
N ALA A 82 3.85 19.74 6.10
CA ALA A 82 4.33 18.93 4.98
C ALA A 82 3.95 17.46 5.16
N ASP A 83 4.09 16.90 6.37
CA ASP A 83 3.74 15.49 6.64
C ASP A 83 2.24 15.22 6.43
N LEU A 84 1.39 16.13 6.91
CA LEU A 84 -0.05 16.04 6.70
C LEU A 84 -0.42 16.20 5.22
N THR A 85 0.24 17.12 4.50
CA THR A 85 0.03 17.31 3.07
C THR A 85 0.47 16.08 2.27
N TYR A 86 1.60 15.48 2.63
CA TYR A 86 2.10 14.25 2.03
C TYR A 86 1.13 13.08 2.25
N LEU A 87 0.63 12.92 3.47
CA LEU A 87 -0.40 11.93 3.78
C LEU A 87 -1.65 12.11 2.92
N LEU A 88 -2.13 13.35 2.77
CA LEU A 88 -3.29 13.65 1.93
C LEU A 88 -3.02 13.37 0.44
N ALA A 89 -1.80 13.63 -0.04
CA ALA A 89 -1.42 13.32 -1.42
C ALA A 89 -1.42 11.81 -1.71
N ILE A 90 -1.08 10.99 -0.71
CA ILE A 90 -1.16 9.52 -0.82
C ILE A 90 -2.61 9.05 -0.80
N LEU A 91 -3.41 9.52 0.16
CA LEU A 91 -4.76 9.00 0.39
C LEU A 91 -5.80 9.56 -0.59
N TYR A 92 -5.59 10.77 -1.08
CA TYR A 92 -6.53 11.51 -1.92
C TYR A 92 -5.83 12.20 -3.11
N PRO A 93 -5.07 11.46 -3.95
CA PRO A 93 -4.23 12.04 -5.00
C PRO A 93 -5.06 12.87 -5.99
N THR A 94 -6.21 12.36 -6.39
CA THR A 94 -7.12 13.05 -7.33
C THR A 94 -7.64 14.36 -6.73
N GLN A 95 -8.10 14.34 -5.49
CA GLN A 95 -8.68 15.51 -4.82
C GLN A 95 -7.63 16.59 -4.54
N MET A 96 -6.40 16.17 -4.22
CA MET A 96 -5.26 17.07 -4.08
C MET A 96 -4.90 17.73 -5.42
N SER A 97 -4.87 16.98 -6.52
CA SER A 97 -4.57 17.52 -7.85
C SER A 97 -5.62 18.52 -8.36
N SER A 98 -6.89 18.34 -7.98
CA SER A 98 -7.98 19.24 -8.35
C SER A 98 -8.14 20.46 -7.43
N ALA A 99 -7.23 20.65 -6.47
CA ALA A 99 -7.32 21.67 -5.41
C ALA A 99 -8.68 21.66 -4.69
N SER A 100 -9.29 20.47 -4.57
CA SER A 100 -10.60 20.30 -3.95
C SER A 100 -10.49 19.99 -2.47
N MET A 101 -9.33 20.18 -1.84
CA MET A 101 -9.15 19.97 -0.40
C MET A 101 -8.63 21.23 0.28
N SER A 102 -9.11 21.49 1.49
CA SER A 102 -8.59 22.57 2.32
C SER A 102 -8.62 22.18 3.79
N ILE A 103 -7.58 22.54 4.52
CA ILE A 103 -7.54 22.45 5.98
C ILE A 103 -7.88 23.84 6.54
N SER A 104 -8.89 23.92 7.39
CA SER A 104 -9.25 25.14 8.11
C SER A 104 -8.81 25.04 9.57
N THR A 105 -8.20 26.11 10.07
CA THR A 105 -7.84 26.28 11.48
C THR A 105 -8.89 27.16 12.14
N HIS A 106 -9.59 26.63 13.15
CA HIS A 106 -10.50 27.42 13.96
C HIS A 106 -9.86 27.74 15.31
N PRO A 107 -9.63 29.01 15.65
CA PRO A 107 -9.39 29.37 17.05
C PRO A 107 -10.69 29.07 17.81
N THR A 108 -10.62 28.24 18.85
CA THR A 108 -11.81 27.82 19.61
C THR A 108 -12.42 28.95 20.45
N ASP A 109 -11.68 30.01 20.74
CA ASP A 109 -12.20 31.29 21.19
C ASP A 109 -11.12 32.37 20.97
N PRO A 110 -11.35 33.48 20.24
CA PRO A 110 -10.30 34.48 19.97
C PRO A 110 -9.79 35.20 21.23
N LEU A 111 -10.45 35.01 22.37
CA LEU A 111 -10.10 35.63 23.65
C LEU A 111 -9.32 34.70 24.59
N ASP A 112 -9.19 33.42 24.27
CA ASP A 112 -8.54 32.44 25.13
C ASP A 112 -7.22 31.96 24.50
N LEU A 113 -6.11 32.46 25.03
CA LEU A 113 -4.74 32.12 24.60
C LEU A 113 -4.39 30.63 24.79
N PHE A 114 -5.23 29.87 25.50
CA PHE A 114 -5.06 28.43 25.76
C PHE A 114 -6.08 27.56 25.02
N SER A 115 -6.85 28.16 24.12
CA SER A 115 -7.84 27.43 23.33
C SER A 115 -7.18 26.34 22.46
N PRO A 116 -7.70 25.10 22.47
CA PRO A 116 -7.15 24.01 21.68
C PRO A 116 -7.24 24.31 20.18
N VAL A 117 -6.15 24.01 19.45
CA VAL A 117 -6.11 24.18 17.99
C VAL A 117 -7.03 23.15 17.35
N GLN A 118 -8.10 23.60 16.70
CA GLN A 118 -8.98 22.73 15.92
C GLN A 118 -8.64 22.81 14.43
N LEU A 119 -8.47 21.64 13.82
CA LEU A 119 -8.22 21.46 12.39
C LEU A 119 -9.35 20.68 11.74
N ASP A 120 -9.94 21.27 10.71
CA ASP A 120 -11.01 20.67 9.93
C ASP A 120 -10.56 20.47 8.48
N LEU A 121 -10.61 19.23 7.99
CA LEU A 121 -10.33 18.87 6.61
C LEU A 121 -11.63 18.88 5.81
N PHE A 122 -11.70 19.72 4.79
CA PHE A 122 -12.85 19.80 3.89
C PHE A 122 -12.53 19.29 2.49
N LEU A 123 -13.47 18.57 1.90
CA LEU A 123 -13.54 18.24 0.48
C LEU A 123 -14.53 19.17 -0.23
N HIS A 124 -14.07 19.85 -1.26
CA HIS A 124 -14.87 20.71 -2.10
C HIS A 124 -15.43 19.90 -3.26
N THR A 125 -16.74 19.99 -3.49
CA THR A 125 -17.34 19.42 -4.70
C THR A 125 -17.65 20.53 -5.68
N LYS A 126 -17.45 20.25 -6.97
CA LYS A 126 -17.90 21.15 -8.03
C LYS A 126 -19.42 21.12 -8.05
N CYS A 127 -20.05 22.15 -7.50
CA CYS A 127 -21.49 22.31 -7.63
C CYS A 127 -21.83 22.88 -9.00
N SER A 128 -22.88 22.36 -9.63
CA SER A 128 -23.50 23.05 -10.75
C SER A 128 -24.02 24.41 -10.28
N PRO A 129 -23.99 25.44 -11.13
CA PRO A 129 -24.53 26.75 -10.79
C PRO A 129 -26.00 26.59 -10.38
N ALA A 130 -26.37 27.16 -9.25
CA ALA A 130 -27.74 27.10 -8.77
C ALA A 130 -28.66 27.81 -9.78
N PRO A 131 -29.83 27.23 -10.12
CA PRO A 131 -30.77 27.86 -11.02
C PRO A 131 -31.24 29.21 -10.44
N SER A 132 -31.61 30.17 -11.29
CA SER A 132 -32.04 31.50 -10.85
C SER A 132 -33.23 31.46 -9.87
N SER A 133 -34.08 30.45 -9.97
CA SER A 133 -35.18 30.17 -9.04
C SER A 133 -34.73 29.91 -7.60
N ALA A 134 -33.49 29.43 -7.39
CA ALA A 134 -32.88 29.24 -6.06
C ALA A 134 -32.56 30.56 -5.34
N TYR A 135 -32.56 31.68 -6.07
CA TYR A 135 -32.33 33.03 -5.55
C TYR A 135 -33.61 33.88 -5.53
N ALA A 136 -34.78 33.28 -5.79
CA ALA A 136 -36.04 34.00 -5.78
C ALA A 136 -36.34 34.56 -4.37
N PRO A 137 -36.90 35.78 -4.24
CA PRO A 137 -37.27 36.36 -2.94
C PRO A 137 -38.27 35.50 -2.15
N THR A 138 -39.03 34.67 -2.86
CA THR A 138 -40.02 33.73 -2.31
C THR A 138 -39.43 32.38 -1.92
N ALA A 139 -38.15 32.13 -2.22
CA ALA A 139 -37.50 30.89 -1.86
C ALA A 139 -37.28 30.84 -0.34
N PRO A 140 -37.61 29.73 0.34
CA PRO A 140 -37.31 29.57 1.75
C PRO A 140 -35.81 29.72 2.01
N ILE A 141 -35.46 30.46 3.06
CA ILE A 141 -34.06 30.65 3.48
C ILE A 141 -33.43 29.27 3.69
N GLY A 142 -32.42 28.94 2.88
CA GLY A 142 -31.65 27.69 2.97
C GLY A 142 -31.93 26.62 1.88
N THR A 143 -32.84 26.85 0.92
CA THR A 143 -33.31 25.77 0.01
C THR A 143 -32.63 25.68 -1.37
N GLY A 144 -31.54 26.39 -1.64
CA GLY A 144 -30.98 26.38 -3.00
C GLY A 144 -29.50 26.68 -3.16
N ARG A 145 -28.76 26.83 -2.05
CA ARG A 145 -27.31 27.03 -2.12
C ARG A 145 -26.63 25.67 -2.00
N PRO A 146 -26.04 25.14 -3.07
CA PRO A 146 -25.36 23.86 -2.97
C PRO A 146 -24.15 24.02 -2.02
N ASN A 147 -24.09 23.18 -0.99
CA ASN A 147 -22.96 23.14 -0.08
C ASN A 147 -21.76 22.57 -0.83
N SER A 148 -20.86 23.46 -1.27
CA SER A 148 -19.69 23.08 -2.06
C SER A 148 -18.59 22.45 -1.22
N ARG A 149 -18.82 22.14 0.07
CA ARG A 149 -17.83 21.66 1.02
C ARG A 149 -18.40 20.57 1.92
N PHE A 150 -17.65 19.49 2.09
CA PHE A 150 -17.94 18.36 2.98
C PHE A 150 -16.82 18.23 3.99
N LEU A 151 -17.16 18.13 5.28
CA LEU A 151 -16.17 17.85 6.33
C LEU A 151 -15.77 16.38 6.26
N LEU A 152 -14.50 16.09 5.98
CA LEU A 152 -13.95 14.74 5.91
C LEU A 152 -13.42 14.25 7.25
N ALA A 153 -12.75 15.13 7.99
CA ALA A 153 -12.17 14.83 9.28
C ALA A 153 -12.01 16.12 10.09
N SER A 154 -12.15 15.99 11.41
CA SER A 154 -11.92 17.08 12.35
C SER A 154 -11.14 16.53 13.54
N ALA A 155 -10.17 17.31 14.02
CA ALA A 155 -9.43 16.97 15.23
C ALA A 155 -8.95 18.23 15.95
N SER A 156 -8.81 18.12 17.27
CA SER A 156 -8.25 19.15 18.12
C SER A 156 -6.99 18.67 18.83
N GLY A 157 -6.11 19.60 19.20
CA GLY A 157 -4.91 19.34 19.98
C GLY A 157 -4.50 20.56 20.78
N THR A 158 -3.68 20.37 21.82
CA THR A 158 -3.20 21.52 22.62
C THR A 158 -2.19 22.37 21.85
N THR A 159 -1.52 21.76 20.87
CA THR A 159 -0.60 22.42 19.96
C THR A 159 -0.92 22.10 18.50
N ALA A 160 -0.44 22.91 17.56
CA ALA A 160 -0.61 22.65 16.13
C ALA A 160 -0.01 21.31 15.65
N PRO A 161 1.19 20.87 16.11
CA PRO A 161 1.67 19.50 15.84
C PRO A 161 0.74 18.41 16.35
N GLU A 162 0.20 18.54 17.56
CA GLU A 162 -0.74 17.56 18.11
C GLU A 162 -2.05 17.51 17.34
N ALA A 163 -2.62 18.66 17.00
CA ALA A 163 -3.83 18.74 16.20
C ALA A 163 -3.62 18.10 14.81
N ARG A 164 -2.46 18.31 14.18
CA ARG A 164 -2.10 17.66 12.91
C ARG A 164 -1.95 16.14 13.06
N LYS A 165 -1.29 15.68 14.12
CA LYS A 165 -1.18 14.24 14.44
C LYS A 165 -2.55 13.62 14.66
N ALA A 166 -3.42 14.28 15.43
CA ALA A 166 -4.77 13.83 15.70
C ALA A 166 -5.62 13.82 14.43
N LEU A 167 -5.48 14.83 13.56
CA LEU A 167 -6.17 14.89 12.27
C LEU A 167 -5.68 13.79 11.33
N ALA A 168 -4.37 13.57 11.22
CA ALA A 168 -3.79 12.47 10.45
C ALA A 168 -4.34 11.11 10.92
N HIS A 169 -4.43 10.92 12.24
CA HIS A 169 -5.02 9.71 12.82
C HIS A 169 -6.50 9.55 12.43
N ARG A 170 -7.30 10.63 12.50
CA ARG A 170 -8.70 10.61 12.06
C ARG A 170 -8.87 10.35 10.57
N ILE A 171 -8.01 10.93 9.74
CA ILE A 171 -8.00 10.69 8.30
C ILE A 171 -7.70 9.22 8.02
N LEU A 172 -6.68 8.66 8.66
CA LEU A 172 -6.33 7.24 8.53
C LEU A 172 -7.45 6.32 9.04
N GLN A 173 -8.21 6.73 10.05
CA GLN A 173 -9.38 6.00 10.52
C GLN A 173 -10.55 6.02 9.51
N ASN A 174 -10.80 7.17 8.87
CA ASN A 174 -11.94 7.35 7.96
C ASN A 174 -11.64 6.89 6.52
N ALA A 175 -10.40 7.05 6.06
CA ALA A 175 -9.97 6.77 4.69
C ALA A 175 -9.70 5.27 4.52
N GLY A 176 -10.76 4.45 4.50
CA GLY A 176 -10.64 3.01 4.23
C GLY A 176 -9.47 2.37 4.98
N LYS A 177 -9.39 2.63 6.30
CA LYS A 177 -8.26 2.28 7.19
C LYS A 177 -7.73 0.89 6.86
N GLU A 178 -8.64 -0.06 6.73
CA GLU A 178 -8.35 -1.46 6.45
C GLU A 178 -7.67 -1.67 5.10
N MET A 179 -8.08 -0.96 4.06
CA MET A 179 -7.51 -1.11 2.73
C MET A 179 -6.09 -0.55 2.67
N VAL A 180 -5.87 0.70 3.14
CA VAL A 180 -4.53 1.31 3.05
C VAL A 180 -3.55 0.67 4.03
N LEU A 181 -3.95 0.46 5.29
CA LEU A 181 -3.09 -0.26 6.24
C LEU A 181 -2.90 -1.72 5.82
N GLY A 182 -3.92 -2.37 5.27
CA GLY A 182 -3.85 -3.72 4.73
C GLY A 182 -2.84 -3.81 3.59
N CYS A 183 -2.93 -2.93 2.59
CA CYS A 183 -1.98 -2.87 1.48
C CYS A 183 -0.55 -2.57 1.96
N VAL A 184 -0.35 -1.57 2.82
CA VAL A 184 1.01 -1.23 3.32
C VAL A 184 1.57 -2.36 4.19
N SER A 185 0.74 -2.97 5.03
CA SER A 185 1.12 -4.13 5.85
C SER A 185 1.50 -5.32 4.98
N ALA A 186 0.67 -5.67 4.00
CA ALA A 186 0.93 -6.77 3.06
C ALA A 186 2.22 -6.53 2.24
N TYR A 187 2.47 -5.29 1.82
CA TYR A 187 3.70 -4.92 1.13
C TYR A 187 4.95 -5.15 1.99
N TYR A 188 4.95 -4.68 3.25
CA TYR A 188 6.08 -4.91 4.15
C TYR A 188 6.20 -6.37 4.60
N ALA A 189 5.09 -7.11 4.70
CA ALA A 189 5.09 -8.54 4.93
C ALA A 189 5.81 -9.26 3.79
N LEU A 190 5.43 -8.99 2.54
CA LEU A 190 6.10 -9.54 1.36
C LEU A 190 7.59 -9.19 1.30
N LEU A 191 7.97 -7.97 1.65
CA LEU A 191 9.40 -7.62 1.76
C LEU A 191 10.11 -8.46 2.81
N THR A 192 9.49 -8.68 3.97
CA THR A 192 10.02 -9.53 5.04
C THR A 192 10.21 -10.96 4.53
N ASP A 193 9.20 -11.52 3.87
CA ASP A 193 9.24 -12.87 3.33
C ASP A 193 10.30 -13.05 2.24
N VAL A 194 10.37 -12.12 1.28
CA VAL A 194 11.38 -12.14 0.21
C VAL A 194 12.79 -12.12 0.80
N HIS A 195 13.06 -11.29 1.80
CA HIS A 195 14.39 -11.26 2.43
C HIS A 195 14.67 -12.50 3.30
N SER A 196 13.64 -13.22 3.73
CA SER A 196 13.76 -14.46 4.50
C SER A 196 13.98 -15.70 3.62
N CYS A 197 13.79 -15.58 2.31
CA CYS A 197 13.93 -16.69 1.36
C CYS A 197 15.37 -17.17 1.20
N ASP A 198 15.53 -18.45 0.91
CA ASP A 198 16.81 -19.01 0.48
C ASP A 198 17.17 -18.58 -0.97
N ALA A 199 18.42 -18.83 -1.37
CA ALA A 199 18.92 -18.42 -2.68
C ALA A 199 18.20 -19.13 -3.85
N ALA A 200 17.73 -20.36 -3.64
CA ALA A 200 17.01 -21.12 -4.66
C ALA A 200 15.62 -20.53 -4.91
N THR A 201 14.91 -20.19 -3.85
CA THR A 201 13.60 -19.54 -3.85
C THR A 201 13.71 -18.15 -4.48
N LEU A 202 14.70 -17.34 -4.09
CA LEU A 202 14.96 -16.03 -4.71
C LEU A 202 15.24 -16.15 -6.22
N SER A 203 16.01 -17.15 -6.64
CA SER A 203 16.26 -17.43 -8.06
C SER A 203 15.00 -17.88 -8.81
N SER A 204 14.13 -18.63 -8.14
CA SER A 204 12.82 -19.03 -8.67
C SER A 204 11.91 -17.82 -8.85
N LEU A 205 11.76 -16.99 -7.81
CA LEU A 205 10.98 -15.75 -7.82
C LEU A 205 11.45 -14.82 -8.95
N ARG A 206 12.76 -14.62 -9.09
CA ARG A 206 13.32 -13.78 -10.15
C ARG A 206 12.92 -14.28 -11.54
N ARG A 207 13.01 -15.59 -11.80
CA ARG A 207 12.57 -16.17 -13.08
C ARG A 207 11.07 -15.99 -13.30
N GLY A 208 10.26 -16.18 -12.25
CA GLY A 208 8.82 -15.95 -12.31
C GLY A 208 8.48 -14.51 -12.72
N ILE A 209 9.11 -13.52 -12.08
CA ILE A 209 8.92 -12.10 -12.38
C ILE A 209 9.34 -11.77 -13.81
N GLU A 210 10.45 -12.32 -14.30
CA GLU A 210 10.88 -12.12 -15.69
C GLU A 210 9.87 -12.69 -16.68
N VAL A 211 9.36 -13.90 -16.45
CA VAL A 211 8.33 -14.51 -17.30
C VAL A 211 7.03 -13.70 -17.29
N MET A 212 6.65 -13.12 -16.14
CA MET A 212 5.45 -12.29 -16.03
C MET A 212 5.47 -11.04 -16.92
N LYS A 213 6.64 -10.55 -17.34
CA LYS A 213 6.74 -9.40 -18.25
C LYS A 213 6.16 -9.69 -19.64
N ASP A 214 6.19 -10.96 -20.06
CA ASP A 214 5.75 -11.40 -21.37
C ASP A 214 4.33 -12.01 -21.35
N VAL A 215 3.66 -12.01 -20.18
CA VAL A 215 2.31 -12.56 -20.02
C VAL A 215 1.28 -11.61 -20.64
N GLY A 216 0.48 -12.14 -21.58
CA GLY A 216 -0.60 -11.36 -22.20
C GLY A 216 -1.74 -11.04 -21.23
N GLU A 217 -2.47 -9.95 -21.49
CA GLU A 217 -3.54 -9.44 -20.60
C GLU A 217 -4.61 -10.48 -20.25
N LYS A 218 -4.98 -11.34 -21.21
CA LYS A 218 -5.97 -12.41 -20.98
C LYS A 218 -5.48 -13.42 -19.95
N GLU A 219 -4.22 -13.84 -20.05
CA GLU A 219 -3.62 -14.76 -19.10
C GLU A 219 -3.42 -14.08 -17.75
N TRP A 220 -2.97 -12.81 -17.75
CA TRP A 220 -2.86 -11.99 -16.54
C TRP A 220 -4.17 -11.93 -15.75
N ALA A 221 -5.26 -11.59 -16.43
CA ALA A 221 -6.59 -11.54 -15.82
C ALA A 221 -7.05 -12.92 -15.32
N GLY A 222 -6.78 -13.99 -16.09
CA GLY A 222 -7.11 -15.36 -15.72
C GLY A 222 -6.39 -15.83 -14.46
N ARG A 223 -5.07 -15.60 -14.38
CA ARG A 223 -4.26 -15.93 -13.19
C ARG A 223 -4.71 -15.13 -11.97
N ARG A 224 -5.01 -13.83 -12.15
CA ARG A 224 -5.49 -12.97 -11.07
C ARG A 224 -6.80 -13.51 -10.48
N GLU A 225 -7.74 -13.88 -11.34
CA GLU A 225 -9.02 -14.45 -10.90
C GLU A 225 -8.82 -15.79 -10.19
N GLN A 226 -7.91 -16.64 -10.66
CA GLN A 226 -7.58 -17.91 -10.00
C GLN A 226 -7.03 -17.72 -8.59
N LEU A 227 -6.10 -16.77 -8.40
CA LEU A 227 -5.51 -16.51 -7.08
C LEU A 227 -6.53 -15.89 -6.11
N ARG A 228 -7.41 -15.00 -6.61
CA ARG A 228 -8.53 -14.47 -5.80
C ARG A 228 -9.49 -15.57 -5.39
N ALA A 229 -9.90 -16.43 -6.32
CA ALA A 229 -10.79 -17.55 -6.04
C ALA A 229 -10.18 -18.56 -5.05
N ALA A 230 -8.85 -18.71 -5.06
CA ALA A 230 -8.13 -19.53 -4.11
C ALA A 230 -7.99 -18.89 -2.71
N GLY A 231 -8.28 -17.59 -2.56
CA GLY A 231 -8.12 -16.87 -1.30
C GLY A 231 -6.66 -16.84 -0.85
N VAL A 232 -5.74 -16.46 -1.76
CA VAL A 232 -4.32 -16.34 -1.43
C VAL A 232 -4.12 -15.28 -0.34
N ASP A 233 -3.83 -15.75 0.87
CA ASP A 233 -3.59 -14.96 2.08
C ASP A 233 -2.17 -15.21 2.63
N GLY A 234 -1.87 -14.65 3.81
CA GLY A 234 -0.59 -14.79 4.50
C GLY A 234 -0.14 -16.23 4.82
N GLY A 235 -1.03 -17.23 4.77
CA GLY A 235 -0.70 -18.64 4.97
C GLY A 235 -0.10 -19.33 3.74
N TRP A 236 -0.13 -18.68 2.58
CA TRP A 236 0.42 -19.23 1.34
C TRP A 236 1.91 -18.96 1.18
N GLY A 237 2.55 -19.78 0.33
CA GLY A 237 3.94 -19.59 -0.07
C GLY A 237 4.19 -18.20 -0.66
N VAL A 238 5.39 -17.67 -0.42
CA VAL A 238 5.81 -16.33 -0.86
C VAL A 238 5.67 -16.14 -2.37
N GLU A 239 5.84 -17.20 -3.16
CA GLU A 239 5.68 -17.17 -4.62
C GLU A 239 4.24 -16.80 -5.02
N ALA A 240 3.25 -17.49 -4.44
CA ALA A 240 1.84 -17.26 -4.75
C ALA A 240 1.39 -15.87 -4.26
N ARG A 241 1.84 -15.47 -3.06
CA ARG A 241 1.52 -14.15 -2.51
C ARG A 241 2.14 -13.02 -3.34
N LEU A 242 3.40 -13.18 -3.76
CA LEU A 242 4.06 -12.18 -4.61
C LEU A 242 3.42 -12.14 -6.01
N GLU A 243 3.09 -13.28 -6.61
CA GLU A 243 2.36 -13.30 -7.89
C GLU A 243 1.01 -12.59 -7.76
N GLY A 244 0.23 -12.87 -6.71
CA GLY A 244 -1.02 -12.17 -6.42
C GLY A 244 -0.83 -10.66 -6.31
N TRP A 245 0.16 -10.22 -5.53
CA TRP A 245 0.50 -8.80 -5.38
C TRP A 245 0.82 -8.13 -6.71
N LEU A 246 1.66 -8.77 -7.53
CA LEU A 246 2.07 -8.25 -8.83
C LEU A 246 0.88 -8.17 -9.80
N LEU A 247 0.00 -9.18 -9.81
CA LEU A 247 -1.17 -9.21 -10.66
C LEU A 247 -2.20 -8.12 -10.31
N GLU A 248 -2.30 -7.75 -9.03
CA GLU A 248 -3.13 -6.63 -8.56
C GLU A 248 -2.51 -5.26 -8.86
N GLY A 249 -1.22 -5.08 -8.57
CA GLY A 249 -0.51 -3.81 -8.79
C GLY A 249 -0.24 -3.50 -10.26
N GLY A 250 -0.28 -4.52 -11.12
CA GLY A 250 -0.06 -4.38 -12.57
C GLY A 250 1.43 -4.32 -12.94
N TRP A 251 1.69 -3.95 -14.20
CA TRP A 251 3.03 -4.06 -14.79
C TRP A 251 4.07 -3.12 -14.17
N TYR A 252 3.63 -2.01 -13.55
CA TYR A 252 4.52 -1.05 -12.90
C TYR A 252 5.27 -1.65 -11.70
N GLU A 253 4.67 -2.62 -11.02
CA GLU A 253 5.25 -3.27 -9.85
C GLU A 253 6.34 -4.30 -10.22
N LEU A 254 6.28 -4.90 -11.42
CA LEU A 254 7.21 -5.95 -11.84
C LEU A 254 8.67 -5.50 -11.81
N GLY A 255 8.95 -4.29 -12.30
CA GLY A 255 10.31 -3.75 -12.32
C GLY A 255 10.85 -3.50 -10.90
N PHE A 256 10.02 -2.94 -10.03
CA PHE A 256 10.38 -2.66 -8.65
C PHE A 256 10.69 -3.96 -7.89
N TRP A 257 9.76 -4.92 -7.92
CA TRP A 257 9.91 -6.20 -7.21
C TRP A 257 11.01 -7.08 -7.81
N GLY A 258 11.20 -7.07 -9.12
CA GLY A 258 12.35 -7.73 -9.75
C GLY A 258 13.68 -7.20 -9.20
N GLY A 259 13.79 -5.87 -9.05
CA GLY A 259 14.93 -5.23 -8.40
C GLY A 259 15.07 -5.60 -6.91
N CYS A 260 13.97 -5.70 -6.17
CA CYS A 260 13.98 -6.12 -4.77
C CYS A 260 14.47 -7.57 -4.60
N VAL A 261 13.93 -8.52 -5.36
CA VAL A 261 14.34 -9.93 -5.33
C VAL A 261 15.81 -10.07 -5.74
N GLN A 262 16.25 -9.33 -6.78
CA GLN A 262 17.64 -9.33 -7.21
C GLN A 262 18.58 -8.81 -6.11
N ARG A 263 18.22 -7.70 -5.45
CA ARG A 263 19.00 -7.15 -4.34
C ARG A 263 19.07 -8.13 -3.17
N ALA A 264 17.94 -8.70 -2.76
CA ALA A 264 17.92 -9.72 -1.70
C ALA A 264 18.83 -10.90 -2.04
N GLY A 265 18.84 -11.37 -3.30
CA GLY A 265 19.72 -12.45 -3.75
C GLY A 265 21.22 -12.10 -3.78
N ALA A 266 21.57 -10.81 -3.82
CA ALA A 266 22.95 -10.33 -3.80
C ALA A 266 23.46 -10.01 -2.38
N MET A 267 22.57 -9.94 -1.39
CA MET A 267 22.90 -9.61 0.00
C MET A 267 23.42 -10.83 0.78
N GLY A 268 24.30 -10.56 1.74
CA GLY A 268 24.69 -11.54 2.76
C GLY A 268 23.51 -11.93 3.66
N MET A 269 23.63 -13.05 4.39
CA MET A 269 22.58 -13.48 5.33
C MET A 269 22.37 -12.45 6.44
N ASP A 270 23.44 -11.91 7.03
CA ASP A 270 23.35 -10.96 8.13
C ASP A 270 22.60 -9.67 7.72
N GLU A 271 22.90 -9.15 6.53
CA GLU A 271 22.21 -7.96 5.99
C GLU A 271 20.73 -8.25 5.74
N ARG A 272 20.40 -9.44 5.21
CA ARG A 272 19.00 -9.85 5.02
C ARG A 272 18.27 -9.96 6.35
N ASP A 273 18.88 -10.55 7.37
CA ASP A 273 18.29 -10.67 8.71
C ASP A 273 17.99 -9.31 9.33
N GLU A 274 18.85 -8.31 9.14
CA GLU A 274 18.58 -6.94 9.57
C GLU A 274 17.37 -6.33 8.85
N ARG A 275 17.23 -6.57 7.53
CA ARG A 275 16.07 -6.13 6.75
C ARG A 275 14.79 -6.83 7.19
N VAL A 276 14.84 -8.13 7.43
CA VAL A 276 13.72 -8.92 7.96
C VAL A 276 13.24 -8.35 9.29
N LYS A 277 14.15 -8.05 10.22
CA LYS A 277 13.82 -7.43 11.51
C LYS A 277 13.18 -6.05 11.33
N MET A 278 13.73 -5.22 10.43
CA MET A 278 13.22 -3.89 10.14
C MET A 278 11.80 -3.95 9.57
N TYR A 279 11.59 -4.71 8.49
CA TYR A 279 10.29 -4.81 7.81
C TYR A 279 9.26 -5.52 8.68
N GLY A 280 9.64 -6.61 9.35
CA GLY A 280 8.76 -7.30 10.31
C GLY A 280 8.35 -6.41 11.48
N GLY A 281 9.26 -5.53 11.95
CA GLY A 281 8.94 -4.51 12.95
C GLY A 281 7.89 -3.51 12.47
N VAL A 282 7.94 -3.10 11.20
CA VAL A 282 6.91 -2.26 10.58
C VAL A 282 5.57 -2.98 10.52
N VAL A 283 5.54 -4.25 10.06
CA VAL A 283 4.30 -5.06 10.02
C VAL A 283 3.69 -5.19 11.42
N GLY A 284 4.50 -5.50 12.43
CA GLY A 284 4.05 -5.59 13.83
C GLY A 284 3.48 -4.27 14.35
N PHE A 285 4.14 -3.15 14.06
CA PHE A 285 3.64 -1.83 14.40
C PHE A 285 2.30 -1.52 13.71
N LEU A 286 2.20 -1.79 12.41
CA LEU A 286 0.97 -1.55 11.65
C LEU A 286 -0.18 -2.45 12.12
N GLY A 287 0.09 -3.68 12.55
CA GLY A 287 -0.91 -4.56 13.17
C GLY A 287 -1.48 -3.99 14.48
N VAL A 288 -0.62 -3.46 15.35
CA VAL A 288 -1.04 -2.80 16.61
C VAL A 288 -1.88 -1.54 16.32
N VAL A 289 -1.51 -0.76 15.30
CA VAL A 289 -2.24 0.46 14.91
C VAL A 289 -3.55 0.14 14.16
N GLY A 290 -3.56 -0.97 13.40
CA GLY A 290 -4.68 -1.45 12.60
C GLY A 290 -5.86 -1.92 13.44
N GLY A 291 -5.61 -2.60 14.57
CA GLY A 291 -6.55 -3.58 15.10
C GLY A 291 -6.42 -4.91 14.34
N GLU A 292 -7.16 -5.96 14.69
CA GLU A 292 -7.20 -7.19 13.88
C GLU A 292 -7.81 -6.87 12.50
N VAL A 293 -6.98 -6.47 11.54
CA VAL A 293 -7.39 -6.15 10.17
C VAL A 293 -7.23 -7.42 9.33
N GLY A 294 -8.34 -7.88 8.74
CA GLY A 294 -8.34 -8.97 7.77
C GLY A 294 -7.62 -8.57 6.47
N TRP A 295 -7.01 -9.55 5.79
CA TRP A 295 -6.29 -9.34 4.53
C TRP A 295 -7.22 -8.80 3.43
N CYS A 296 -6.70 -7.89 2.59
CA CYS A 296 -7.38 -7.32 1.42
C CYS A 296 -7.47 -8.32 0.28
#